data_AF-A0AAN8XQ39-F1
#
_entry.id   AF-A0AAN8XQ39-F1
#
_cell.length_a   1.000
_cell.length_b   1.000
_cell.length_c   1.000
_cell.angle_alpha   90.00
_cell.angle_beta   90.00
_cell.angle_gamma   90.00
#
_symmetry.space_group_name_H-M   'P 1'
#
loop_
_entity.id
_entity.type
_entity.pdbx_description
1 polymer ?
#
loop_
_entity_poly.entity_id
_entity_poly.type
_entity_poly.pdbx_seq_one_letter_code
_entity_poly.pdbx_strand_id
1 'polypeptide(L)'
;MRLLTVLIYFVACTTFEVHSQTFDYIKSCSRSDPDINSCVANSISHLRSRLINGIPELEIPAIDPLKIPRIQMENGSGRIRVKAVFTNLTIYGSSNHTLTGVRANIDNYQLELSAKAPRLVATGRYEVLGNVLVFNIRSKGDFQAVFEDASGLAKLYGKEVVVNNVKYMKIEHVGVDFKVGKARFKIRDHGSGTRVLSEAINNFLNQNWKEVLEEMKHTASAAIGKFVKQIINTALLKVPLHLWLTED
;
A
#
# COMPACT_ATOMS: atom_id res chain seq x y z
N MET A 1 1.27 44.14 64.02
CA MET A 1 2.45 43.89 63.18
C MET A 1 2.26 42.55 62.50
N ARG A 2 2.03 42.60 61.18
CA ARG A 2 2.23 41.55 60.16
C ARG A 2 1.59 40.17 60.40
N LEU A 3 0.58 39.84 59.60
CA LEU A 3 0.49 38.59 58.82
C LEU A 3 -0.79 38.59 57.96
N LEU A 4 -0.91 39.61 57.10
CA LEU A 4 -1.69 39.55 55.87
C LEU A 4 -0.71 39.12 54.79
N THR A 5 -0.70 37.84 54.41
CA THR A 5 0.12 37.39 53.27
C THR A 5 -0.59 36.26 52.54
N VAL A 6 -1.41 36.67 51.57
CA VAL A 6 -1.54 36.07 50.23
C VAL A 6 -1.87 34.56 50.18
N LEU A 7 -3.16 34.22 50.22
CA LEU A 7 -3.68 33.04 49.52
C LEU A 7 -4.20 33.49 48.15
N ILE A 8 -3.29 33.68 47.20
CA ILE A 8 -3.62 33.63 45.77
C ILE A 8 -3.38 32.17 45.38
N TYR A 9 -4.43 31.36 45.43
CA TYR A 9 -4.39 30.03 44.84
C TYR A 9 -4.20 30.21 43.33
N PHE A 10 -3.00 29.91 42.88
CA PHE A 10 -2.61 29.77 41.49
C PHE A 10 -3.64 28.88 40.77
N VAL A 11 -4.55 29.49 40.00
CA VAL A 11 -5.22 28.79 38.91
C VAL A 11 -4.13 28.58 37.87
N ALA A 12 -3.41 27.47 37.99
CA ALA A 12 -2.52 26.99 36.95
C ALA A 12 -3.42 26.63 35.75
N CYS A 13 -3.67 27.63 34.90
CA CYS A 13 -4.18 27.43 33.57
C CYS A 13 -3.11 26.60 32.85
N THR A 14 -3.24 25.27 32.92
CA THR A 14 -2.54 24.37 32.02
C THR A 14 -3.13 24.66 30.65
N THR A 15 -2.55 25.63 29.95
CA THR A 15 -2.71 25.77 28.52
C THR A 15 -2.21 24.45 27.95
N PHE A 16 -3.14 23.54 27.65
CA PHE A 16 -2.87 22.46 26.73
C PHE A 16 -2.43 23.16 25.44
N GLU A 17 -1.13 23.19 25.20
CA GLU A 17 -0.59 23.46 23.88
C GLU A 17 -1.16 22.36 22.99
N VAL A 18 -2.25 22.67 22.29
CA VAL A 18 -2.71 21.87 21.18
C VAL A 18 -1.61 21.98 20.16
N HIS A 19 -0.70 21.00 20.16
CA HIS A 19 0.32 20.86 19.14
C HIS A 19 -0.42 20.61 17.82
N SER A 20 -0.72 21.70 17.11
CA SER A 20 -1.27 21.64 15.76
C SER A 20 -0.22 20.98 14.89
N GLN A 21 -0.35 19.68 14.63
CA GLN A 21 0.45 19.02 13.60
C GLN A 21 0.19 19.74 12.28
N THR A 22 1.18 20.46 11.78
CA THR A 22 1.09 21.12 10.47
C THR A 22 1.51 20.12 9.40
N PHE A 23 0.67 19.98 8.39
CA PHE A 23 0.90 19.09 7.25
C PHE A 23 1.40 19.89 6.04
N ASP A 24 2.44 20.71 6.22
CA ASP A 24 2.89 21.71 5.24
C ASP A 24 3.41 21.11 3.91
N TYR A 25 3.67 19.80 3.92
CA TYR A 25 4.04 19.00 2.75
C TYR A 25 2.85 18.45 1.98
N ILE A 26 1.62 18.61 2.47
CA ILE A 26 0.41 18.23 1.75
C ILE A 26 -0.04 19.44 0.93
N LYS A 27 -0.06 19.28 -0.39
CA LYS A 27 -0.65 20.27 -1.29
C LYS A 27 -2.13 20.00 -1.42
N SER A 28 -2.93 21.04 -1.21
CA SER A 28 -4.38 20.98 -1.36
C SER A 28 -4.79 21.15 -2.81
N CYS A 29 -5.97 20.61 -3.12
CA CYS A 29 -6.68 20.89 -4.36
C CYS A 29 -8.04 21.52 -4.04
N SER A 30 -8.46 22.50 -4.84
CA SER A 30 -9.82 23.03 -4.73
C SER A 30 -10.80 22.05 -5.36
N ARG A 31 -11.97 21.86 -4.74
CA ARG A 31 -13.07 21.09 -5.33
C ARG A 31 -13.56 21.70 -6.64
N SER A 32 -13.45 23.02 -6.77
CA SER A 32 -13.86 23.80 -7.95
C SER A 32 -12.78 23.89 -9.04
N ASP A 33 -11.59 23.29 -8.84
CA ASP A 33 -10.50 23.36 -9.79
C ASP A 33 -10.91 22.74 -11.15
N PRO A 34 -10.95 23.53 -12.25
CA PRO A 34 -11.31 23.01 -13.56
C PRO A 34 -10.32 21.97 -14.10
N ASP A 35 -9.09 21.91 -13.55
CA ASP A 35 -8.09 20.88 -13.83
C ASP A 35 -7.69 20.08 -12.57
N ILE A 36 -8.71 19.61 -11.86
CA ILE A 36 -8.56 18.79 -10.65
C ILE A 36 -7.64 17.57 -10.82
N ASN A 37 -7.61 16.95 -12.01
CA ASN A 37 -6.76 15.80 -12.28
C ASN A 37 -5.27 16.16 -12.20
N SER A 38 -4.89 17.29 -12.80
CA SER A 38 -3.52 17.80 -12.72
C SER A 38 -3.17 18.23 -11.30
N CYS A 39 -4.09 18.89 -10.58
CA CYS A 39 -3.85 19.24 -9.18
C CYS A 39 -3.56 18.00 -8.32
N VAL A 40 -4.39 16.96 -8.42
CA VAL A 40 -4.20 15.72 -7.66
C VAL A 40 -2.90 15.02 -8.07
N ALA A 41 -2.58 14.96 -9.37
CA ALA A 41 -1.33 14.40 -9.86
C ALA A 41 -0.09 15.12 -9.30
N ASN A 42 -0.13 16.45 -9.25
CA ASN A 42 0.94 17.28 -8.69
C ASN A 42 1.07 17.08 -7.19
N SER A 43 -0.05 17.02 -6.46
CA SER A 43 -0.07 16.75 -5.01
C SER A 43 0.53 15.39 -4.67
N ILE A 44 0.17 14.33 -5.41
CA ILE A 44 0.78 12.99 -5.26
C ILE A 44 2.29 13.04 -5.56
N SER A 45 2.67 13.73 -6.64
CA SER A 45 4.08 13.86 -7.03
C SER A 45 4.90 14.62 -5.99
N HIS A 46 4.31 15.62 -5.34
CA HIS A 46 4.95 16.39 -4.26
C HIS A 46 5.18 15.52 -3.00
N LEU A 47 4.28 14.58 -2.71
CA LEU A 47 4.42 13.64 -1.61
C LEU A 47 5.49 12.57 -1.86
N ARG A 48 5.94 12.36 -3.11
CA ARG A 48 6.83 11.26 -3.49
C ARG A 48 8.08 11.15 -2.61
N SER A 49 8.79 12.25 -2.40
CA SER A 49 10.06 12.25 -1.62
C SER A 49 9.85 11.82 -0.17
N ARG A 50 8.73 12.20 0.42
CA ARG A 50 8.31 11.79 1.77
C ARG A 50 7.90 10.32 1.78
N LEU A 51 7.07 9.89 0.83
CA LEU A 51 6.60 8.51 0.74
C LEU A 51 7.77 7.51 0.58
N ILE A 52 8.84 7.87 -0.14
CA ILE A 52 10.05 7.02 -0.28
C ILE A 52 10.58 6.61 1.09
N ASN A 53 10.69 7.56 2.03
CA ASN A 53 11.20 7.30 3.38
C ASN A 53 10.10 6.93 4.39
N GLY A 54 8.83 7.10 4.02
CA GLY A 54 7.68 6.96 4.89
C GLY A 54 7.33 8.26 5.60
N ILE A 55 6.15 8.29 6.21
CA ILE A 55 5.64 9.44 6.98
C ILE A 55 5.25 8.90 8.36
N PRO A 56 6.19 8.83 9.32
CA PRO A 56 5.99 8.18 10.61
C PRO A 56 4.81 8.74 11.41
N GLU A 57 4.60 10.06 11.37
CA GLU A 57 3.49 10.73 12.06
C GLU A 57 2.11 10.29 11.53
N LEU A 58 2.04 9.91 10.25
CA LEU A 58 0.86 9.33 9.61
C LEU A 58 0.86 7.80 9.60
N GLU A 59 1.85 7.16 10.23
CA GLU A 59 2.07 5.70 10.20
C GLU A 59 2.12 5.13 8.77
N ILE A 60 2.58 5.93 7.81
CA ILE A 60 2.80 5.48 6.44
C ILE A 60 4.20 4.87 6.37
N PRO A 61 4.35 3.59 6.01
CA PRO A 61 5.66 2.98 5.85
C PRO A 61 6.40 3.56 4.63
N ALA A 62 7.72 3.45 4.63
CA ALA A 62 8.54 3.71 3.44
C ALA A 62 8.01 2.90 2.25
N ILE A 63 7.89 3.53 1.09
CA ILE A 63 7.51 2.82 -0.14
C ILE A 63 8.70 2.16 -0.81
N ASP A 64 9.95 2.48 -0.45
CA ASP A 64 11.13 1.82 -1.01
C ASP A 64 12.35 1.84 -0.06
N PRO A 65 12.77 0.70 0.51
CA PRO A 65 12.10 -0.60 0.41
C PRO A 65 10.80 -0.63 1.22
N LEU A 66 9.71 -1.06 0.59
CA LEU A 66 8.45 -1.30 1.26
C LEU A 66 8.49 -2.63 2.03
N LYS A 67 8.35 -2.54 3.35
CA LYS A 67 8.34 -3.71 4.24
C LYS A 67 6.91 -4.05 4.63
N ILE A 68 6.52 -5.30 4.40
CA ILE A 68 5.21 -5.84 4.70
C ILE A 68 5.37 -7.06 5.62
N PRO A 69 4.88 -7.01 6.87
CA PRO A 69 5.09 -8.11 7.82
C PRO A 69 4.49 -9.43 7.35
N ARG A 70 3.28 -9.39 6.79
CA ARG A 70 2.55 -10.58 6.38
C ARG A 70 1.54 -10.28 5.28
N ILE A 71 1.51 -11.12 4.25
CA ILE A 71 0.42 -11.21 3.26
C ILE A 71 -0.06 -12.65 3.22
N GLN A 72 -1.37 -12.84 3.12
CA GLN A 72 -1.97 -14.15 2.87
C GLN A 72 -2.81 -14.08 1.60
N MET A 73 -2.63 -15.10 0.77
CA MET A 73 -3.32 -15.29 -0.49
C MET A 73 -3.92 -16.68 -0.50
N GLU A 74 -5.13 -16.80 -1.00
CA GLU A 74 -5.80 -18.08 -1.18
C GLU A 74 -6.48 -18.08 -2.56
N ASN A 75 -6.17 -19.09 -3.36
CA ASN A 75 -6.91 -19.40 -4.57
C ASN A 75 -7.48 -20.80 -4.41
N GLY A 76 -8.80 -20.92 -4.38
CA GLY A 76 -9.50 -22.20 -4.22
C GLY A 76 -9.96 -22.82 -5.54
N SER A 77 -9.76 -22.13 -6.66
CA SER A 77 -10.31 -22.49 -7.98
C SER A 77 -9.21 -22.72 -9.03
N GLY A 78 -9.63 -23.29 -10.16
CA GLY A 78 -8.79 -23.44 -11.34
C GLY A 78 -7.62 -24.41 -11.15
N ARG A 79 -6.51 -24.15 -11.84
CA ARG A 79 -5.36 -25.06 -11.95
C ARG A 79 -4.36 -24.87 -10.81
N ILE A 80 -4.37 -23.74 -10.12
CA ILE A 80 -3.48 -23.44 -8.99
C ILE A 80 -4.33 -23.19 -7.76
N ARG A 81 -4.65 -24.27 -7.03
CA ARG A 81 -5.46 -24.19 -5.81
C ARG A 81 -4.54 -24.19 -4.60
N VAL A 82 -4.16 -23.01 -4.13
CA VAL A 82 -3.13 -22.86 -3.09
C VAL A 82 -3.52 -21.85 -2.03
N LYS A 83 -3.09 -22.13 -0.81
CA LYS A 83 -2.95 -21.15 0.27
C LYS A 83 -1.48 -20.78 0.40
N ALA A 84 -1.18 -19.51 0.19
CA ALA A 84 0.16 -18.97 0.28
C ALA A 84 0.23 -17.89 1.37
N VAL A 85 1.23 -17.99 2.22
CA VAL A 85 1.55 -17.00 3.24
C VAL A 85 2.94 -16.47 2.99
N PHE A 86 3.06 -15.16 2.85
CA PHE A 86 4.32 -14.46 2.72
C PHE A 86 4.59 -13.67 3.99
N THR A 87 5.82 -13.76 4.51
CA THR A 87 6.24 -13.04 5.72
C THR A 87 7.57 -12.35 5.51
N ASN A 88 7.79 -11.25 6.24
CA ASN A 88 8.96 -10.39 6.09
C ASN A 88 9.19 -9.99 4.62
N LEU A 89 8.10 -9.67 3.93
CA LEU A 89 8.13 -9.26 2.54
C LEU A 89 8.80 -7.88 2.44
N THR A 90 9.80 -7.77 1.59
CA THR A 90 10.47 -6.51 1.27
C THR A 90 10.41 -6.29 -0.25
N ILE A 91 9.82 -5.19 -0.66
CA ILE A 91 9.65 -4.78 -2.06
C ILE A 91 10.59 -3.60 -2.33
N TYR A 92 11.39 -3.73 -3.38
CA TYR A 92 12.33 -2.71 -3.84
C TYR A 92 11.93 -2.19 -5.22
N GLY A 93 12.30 -0.94 -5.52
CA GLY A 93 12.14 -0.33 -6.85
C GLY A 93 10.82 0.40 -7.05
N SER A 94 9.91 0.35 -6.06
CA SER A 94 8.64 1.08 -6.06
C SER A 94 8.82 2.59 -6.05
N SER A 95 9.97 3.11 -5.59
CA SER A 95 10.31 4.54 -5.72
C SER A 95 10.61 4.96 -7.15
N ASN A 96 10.89 4.03 -8.07
CA ASN A 96 11.15 4.30 -9.49
C ASN A 96 9.89 4.05 -10.33
N HIS A 97 8.74 4.57 -9.89
CA HIS A 97 7.51 4.53 -10.68
C HIS A 97 7.28 5.84 -11.42
N THR A 98 6.56 5.77 -12.54
CA THR A 98 6.04 6.94 -13.25
C THR A 98 4.52 6.90 -13.19
N LEU A 99 3.91 7.98 -12.72
CA LEU A 99 2.46 8.17 -12.79
C LEU A 99 2.09 8.43 -14.25
N THR A 100 1.23 7.60 -14.83
CA THR A 100 0.82 7.70 -16.23
C THR A 100 -0.61 8.21 -16.41
N GLY A 101 -1.37 8.34 -15.33
CA GLY A 101 -2.71 8.91 -15.39
C GLY A 101 -3.36 9.07 -14.02
N VAL A 102 -4.14 10.13 -13.87
CA VAL A 102 -4.97 10.43 -12.71
C VAL A 102 -6.36 10.79 -13.22
N ARG A 103 -7.40 10.21 -12.62
CA ARG A 103 -8.78 10.65 -12.80
C ARG A 103 -9.44 10.78 -11.45
N ALA A 104 -9.84 11.98 -11.08
CA ALA A 104 -10.56 12.28 -9.85
C ALA A 104 -12.02 12.60 -10.18
N ASN A 105 -12.93 11.96 -9.46
CA ASN A 105 -14.32 12.37 -9.34
C ASN A 105 -14.54 12.77 -7.88
N ILE A 106 -14.28 14.04 -7.60
CA ILE A 106 -14.27 14.59 -6.24
C ILE A 106 -15.66 14.53 -5.60
N ASP A 107 -16.71 14.78 -6.37
CA ASP A 107 -18.10 14.75 -5.88
C ASP A 107 -18.48 13.37 -5.32
N ASN A 108 -17.97 12.31 -5.95
CA ASN A 108 -18.23 10.94 -5.55
C ASN A 108 -17.06 10.31 -4.77
N TYR A 109 -16.05 11.09 -4.40
CA TYR A 109 -14.86 10.62 -3.68
C TYR A 109 -14.17 9.42 -4.36
N GLN A 110 -14.07 9.45 -5.69
CA GLN A 110 -13.43 8.40 -6.47
C GLN A 110 -12.12 8.89 -7.07
N LEU A 111 -11.12 8.03 -7.05
CA LEU A 111 -9.79 8.31 -7.61
C LEU A 111 -9.28 7.09 -8.38
N GLU A 112 -8.94 7.29 -9.65
CA GLU A 112 -8.20 6.31 -10.45
C GLU A 112 -6.76 6.78 -10.63
N LEU A 113 -5.80 5.90 -10.33
CA LEU A 113 -4.37 6.14 -10.51
C LEU A 113 -3.78 5.05 -11.40
N SER A 114 -3.07 5.46 -12.44
CA SER A 114 -2.31 4.55 -13.30
C SER A 114 -0.82 4.83 -13.16
N ALA A 115 -0.02 3.80 -12.96
CA ALA A 115 1.43 3.94 -12.84
C ALA A 115 2.18 2.79 -13.54
N LYS A 116 3.44 3.06 -13.88
CA LYS A 116 4.38 2.06 -14.40
C LYS A 116 5.63 2.02 -13.54
N ALA A 117 6.20 0.84 -13.34
CA ALA A 117 7.50 0.64 -12.71
C ALA A 117 8.36 -0.24 -13.62
N PRO A 118 9.59 0.17 -13.98
CA PRO A 118 10.44 -0.59 -14.89
C PRO A 118 10.93 -1.88 -14.24
N ARG A 119 11.12 -1.88 -12.91
CA ARG A 119 11.62 -3.03 -12.16
C ARG A 119 11.14 -3.00 -10.72
N LEU A 120 10.54 -4.10 -10.27
CA LEU A 120 10.23 -4.37 -8.87
C LEU A 120 10.91 -5.66 -8.45
N VAL A 121 11.45 -5.69 -7.23
CA VAL A 121 12.03 -6.89 -6.63
C VAL A 121 11.34 -7.15 -5.30
N ALA A 122 10.70 -8.30 -5.17
CA ALA A 122 10.11 -8.76 -3.92
C ALA A 122 10.98 -9.87 -3.32
N THR A 123 11.26 -9.80 -2.03
CA THR A 123 11.98 -10.83 -1.28
C THR A 123 11.29 -11.12 0.02
N GLY A 124 11.46 -12.32 0.57
CA GLY A 124 10.92 -12.67 1.87
C GLY A 124 10.84 -14.17 2.08
N ARG A 125 10.03 -14.56 3.05
CA ARG A 125 9.71 -15.97 3.34
C ARG A 125 8.35 -16.32 2.81
N TYR A 126 8.19 -17.56 2.35
CA TYR A 126 6.92 -18.11 1.92
C TYR A 126 6.61 -19.41 2.63
N GLU A 127 5.32 -19.70 2.74
CA GLU A 127 4.77 -21.01 3.02
C GLU A 127 3.58 -21.23 2.07
N VAL A 128 3.65 -22.30 1.27
CA VAL A 128 2.61 -22.67 0.31
C VAL A 128 2.13 -24.09 0.60
N LEU A 129 0.81 -24.24 0.62
CA LEU A 129 0.12 -25.52 0.70
C LEU A 129 -0.99 -25.56 -0.35
N GLY A 130 -1.07 -26.64 -1.12
CA GLY A 130 -2.20 -26.87 -2.03
C GLY A 130 -1.83 -27.71 -3.24
N ASN A 131 -2.55 -27.49 -4.34
CA ASN A 131 -2.37 -28.21 -5.59
C ASN A 131 -1.93 -27.25 -6.70
N VAL A 132 -0.88 -27.62 -7.43
CA VAL A 132 -0.50 -26.97 -8.68
C VAL A 132 -0.64 -28.02 -9.77
N LEU A 133 -1.61 -27.83 -10.68
CA LEU A 133 -2.04 -28.85 -11.64
C LEU A 133 -2.46 -30.14 -10.91
N VAL A 134 -1.72 -31.23 -11.12
CA VAL A 134 -1.92 -32.54 -10.49
C VAL A 134 -1.00 -32.77 -9.27
N PHE A 135 -0.08 -31.85 -8.99
CA PHE A 135 0.92 -32.02 -7.93
C PHE A 135 0.44 -31.41 -6.62
N ASN A 136 0.59 -32.16 -5.53
CA ASN A 136 0.38 -31.66 -4.17
C ASN A 136 1.67 -30.98 -3.70
N ILE A 137 1.61 -29.67 -3.48
CA ILE A 137 2.75 -28.86 -3.05
C ILE A 137 2.58 -28.51 -1.57
N ARG A 138 3.62 -28.84 -0.79
CA ARG A 138 3.83 -28.32 0.55
C ARG A 138 5.27 -27.86 0.63
N SER A 139 5.47 -26.56 0.65
CA SER A 139 6.80 -25.97 0.52
C SER A 139 6.89 -24.72 1.38
N LYS A 140 8.04 -24.52 2.03
CA LYS A 140 8.33 -23.33 2.83
C LYS A 140 9.79 -22.97 2.70
N GLY A 141 10.08 -21.69 2.63
CA GLY A 141 11.45 -21.25 2.40
C GLY A 141 11.56 -19.76 2.12
N ASP A 142 12.63 -19.38 1.45
CA ASP A 142 12.85 -18.00 1.01
C ASP A 142 12.57 -17.87 -0.50
N PHE A 143 12.13 -16.69 -0.89
CA PHE A 143 11.92 -16.35 -2.29
C PHE A 143 12.52 -14.99 -2.64
N GLN A 144 12.85 -14.86 -3.92
CA GLN A 144 13.03 -13.60 -4.62
C GLN A 144 12.20 -13.66 -5.91
N ALA A 145 11.40 -12.63 -6.14
CA ALA A 145 10.66 -12.42 -7.38
C ALA A 145 11.07 -11.09 -7.98
N VAL A 146 11.35 -11.08 -9.28
CA VAL A 146 11.68 -9.88 -10.06
C VAL A 146 10.59 -9.70 -11.10
N PHE A 147 10.00 -8.51 -11.13
CA PHE A 147 8.98 -8.11 -12.08
C PHE A 147 9.53 -6.95 -12.92
N GLU A 148 9.57 -7.11 -14.23
CA GLU A 148 10.05 -6.10 -15.18
C GLU A 148 8.86 -5.58 -16.00
N ASP A 149 8.89 -4.28 -16.32
CA ASP A 149 7.83 -3.58 -17.07
C ASP A 149 6.44 -3.78 -16.47
N ALA A 150 6.32 -3.49 -15.16
CA ALA A 150 5.06 -3.55 -14.45
C ALA A 150 4.22 -2.31 -14.73
N SER A 151 2.91 -2.49 -14.94
CA SER A 151 1.93 -1.41 -14.94
C SER A 151 0.76 -1.77 -14.03
N GLY A 152 0.19 -0.76 -13.38
CA GLY A 152 -0.88 -0.92 -12.42
C GLY A 152 -1.94 0.16 -12.57
N LEU A 153 -3.19 -0.22 -12.26
CA LEU A 153 -4.34 0.65 -12.13
C LEU A 153 -4.93 0.45 -10.74
N ALA A 154 -5.00 1.50 -9.94
CA ALA A 154 -5.70 1.52 -8.67
C ALA A 154 -6.97 2.37 -8.80
N LYS A 155 -8.11 1.85 -8.31
CA LYS A 155 -9.37 2.58 -8.19
C LYS A 155 -9.76 2.65 -6.73
N LEU A 156 -9.84 3.85 -6.19
CA LEU A 156 -10.17 4.11 -4.81
C LEU A 156 -11.58 4.71 -4.76
N TYR A 157 -12.39 4.18 -3.85
CA TYR A 157 -13.73 4.67 -3.57
C TYR A 157 -13.79 5.01 -2.09
N GLY A 158 -14.03 6.27 -1.76
CA GLY A 158 -14.14 6.71 -0.38
C GLY A 158 -15.47 7.37 -0.08
N LYS A 159 -15.54 7.88 1.15
CA LYS A 159 -16.64 8.70 1.65
C LYS A 159 -16.14 9.69 2.68
N GLU A 160 -16.90 10.75 2.87
CA GLU A 160 -16.73 11.65 4.00
C GLU A 160 -17.16 10.94 5.31
N VAL A 161 -16.40 11.16 6.37
CA VAL A 161 -16.76 10.77 7.74
C VAL A 161 -16.52 11.95 8.67
N VAL A 162 -17.40 12.14 9.67
CA VAL A 162 -17.29 13.22 10.66
C VAL A 162 -16.88 12.63 11.99
N VAL A 163 -15.79 13.15 12.58
CA VAL A 163 -15.29 12.76 13.91
C VAL A 163 -15.05 14.04 14.69
N ASN A 164 -15.70 14.19 15.85
CA ASN A 164 -15.58 15.40 16.69
C ASN A 164 -15.81 16.71 15.90
N ASN A 165 -16.84 16.72 15.04
CA ASN A 165 -17.18 17.85 14.17
C ASN A 165 -16.11 18.21 13.11
N VAL A 166 -15.11 17.35 12.88
CA VAL A 166 -14.11 17.49 11.83
C VAL A 166 -14.37 16.44 10.74
N LYS A 167 -14.35 16.89 9.48
CA LYS A 167 -14.52 16.04 8.30
C LYS A 167 -13.20 15.36 7.93
N TYR A 168 -13.25 14.06 7.67
CA TYR A 168 -12.16 13.24 7.16
C TYR A 168 -12.65 12.42 5.97
N MET A 169 -11.72 11.80 5.23
CA MET A 169 -12.08 10.81 4.22
C MET A 169 -11.75 9.41 4.72
N LYS A 170 -12.64 8.46 4.42
CA LYS A 170 -12.41 7.03 4.61
C LYS A 170 -12.55 6.32 3.28
N ILE A 171 -11.55 5.54 2.90
CA ILE A 171 -11.61 4.63 1.75
C ILE A 171 -12.44 3.40 2.12
N GLU A 172 -13.50 3.15 1.35
CA GLU A 172 -14.40 2.01 1.49
C GLU A 172 -13.95 0.84 0.63
N HIS A 173 -13.49 1.10 -0.60
CA HIS A 173 -13.08 0.07 -1.53
C HIS A 173 -11.82 0.49 -2.31
N VAL A 174 -10.94 -0.49 -2.56
CA VAL A 174 -9.78 -0.32 -3.42
C VAL A 174 -9.76 -1.48 -4.41
N GLY A 175 -9.95 -1.17 -5.69
CA GLY A 175 -9.71 -2.09 -6.79
C GLY A 175 -8.28 -1.92 -7.30
N VAL A 176 -7.60 -3.04 -7.57
CA VAL A 176 -6.25 -3.03 -8.15
C VAL A 176 -6.25 -3.98 -9.35
N ASP A 177 -5.73 -3.50 -10.47
CA ASP A 177 -5.36 -4.32 -11.62
C ASP A 177 -3.89 -4.08 -11.96
N PHE A 178 -3.22 -5.08 -12.49
CA PHE A 178 -1.82 -4.96 -12.89
C PHE A 178 -1.49 -5.88 -14.08
N LYS A 179 -0.42 -5.51 -14.77
CA LYS A 179 0.22 -6.28 -15.83
C LYS A 179 1.72 -6.26 -15.63
N VAL A 180 2.39 -7.32 -16.05
CA VAL A 180 3.84 -7.45 -15.93
C VAL A 180 4.40 -7.92 -17.27
N GLY A 181 5.41 -7.24 -17.80
CA GLY A 181 6.05 -7.64 -19.05
C GLY A 181 6.86 -8.92 -18.90
N LYS A 182 7.49 -9.11 -17.73
CA LYS A 182 8.28 -10.31 -17.42
C LYS A 182 8.40 -10.54 -15.92
N ALA A 183 8.40 -11.82 -15.53
CA ALA A 183 8.66 -12.22 -14.17
C ALA A 183 9.79 -13.27 -14.10
N ARG A 184 10.60 -13.20 -13.05
CA ARG A 184 11.60 -14.21 -12.70
C ARG A 184 11.50 -14.55 -11.23
N PHE A 185 11.55 -15.83 -10.92
CA PHE A 185 11.44 -16.35 -9.56
C PHE A 185 12.69 -17.12 -9.18
N LYS A 186 13.10 -16.96 -7.93
CA LYS A 186 14.13 -17.75 -7.27
C LYS A 186 13.60 -18.20 -5.92
N ILE A 187 13.35 -19.48 -5.81
CA ILE A 187 12.84 -20.18 -4.64
C ILE A 187 13.97 -20.99 -4.03
N ARG A 188 14.09 -20.91 -2.70
CA ARG A 188 14.94 -21.77 -1.88
C ARG A 188 14.06 -22.44 -0.84
N ASP A 189 13.70 -23.69 -1.10
CA ASP A 189 12.93 -24.51 -0.17
C ASP A 189 13.81 -24.99 1.00
N HIS A 190 13.23 -25.08 2.21
CA HIS A 190 13.92 -25.49 3.45
C HIS A 190 13.48 -26.87 3.98
N GLY A 191 12.81 -27.69 3.18
CA GLY A 191 12.40 -29.06 3.52
C GLY A 191 13.53 -30.10 3.43
N SER A 192 13.18 -31.39 3.32
CA SER A 192 14.15 -32.47 3.03
C SER A 192 14.27 -32.68 1.52
N GLY A 193 15.48 -32.83 0.96
CA GLY A 193 15.67 -32.95 -0.51
C GLY A 193 15.63 -31.61 -1.27
N THR A 194 15.96 -30.52 -0.58
CA THR A 194 15.74 -29.10 -0.96
C THR A 194 16.21 -28.70 -2.35
N ARG A 195 17.34 -29.23 -2.84
CA ARG A 195 17.95 -28.73 -4.08
C ARG A 195 17.12 -29.11 -5.31
N VAL A 196 16.73 -30.38 -5.41
CA VAL A 196 15.93 -30.88 -6.55
C VAL A 196 14.55 -30.23 -6.56
N LEU A 197 13.90 -30.12 -5.40
CA LEU A 197 12.60 -29.46 -5.31
C LEU A 197 12.68 -27.96 -5.63
N SER A 198 13.70 -27.26 -5.13
CA SER A 198 13.91 -25.85 -5.46
C SER A 198 14.14 -25.66 -6.96
N GLU A 199 14.97 -26.48 -7.59
CA GLU A 199 15.22 -26.44 -9.04
C GLU A 199 13.94 -26.72 -9.84
N ALA A 200 13.15 -27.72 -9.46
CA ALA A 200 11.87 -28.02 -10.10
C ALA A 200 10.86 -26.86 -9.99
N ILE A 201 10.71 -26.28 -8.79
CA ILE A 201 9.82 -25.13 -8.56
C ILE A 201 10.30 -23.93 -9.40
N ASN A 202 11.61 -23.63 -9.38
CA ASN A 202 12.18 -22.54 -10.15
C ASN A 202 11.95 -22.72 -11.65
N ASN A 203 12.20 -23.93 -12.18
CA ASN A 203 11.96 -24.22 -13.59
C ASN A 203 10.49 -24.05 -13.95
N PHE A 204 9.58 -24.61 -13.15
CA PHE A 204 8.14 -24.46 -13.39
C PHE A 204 7.71 -23.00 -13.38
N LEU A 205 8.05 -22.24 -12.33
CA LEU A 205 7.63 -20.84 -12.20
C LEU A 205 8.21 -19.96 -13.31
N ASN A 206 9.48 -20.14 -13.69
CA ASN A 206 10.10 -19.32 -14.72
C ASN A 206 9.66 -19.68 -16.14
N GLN A 207 9.28 -20.94 -16.40
CA GLN A 207 8.73 -21.35 -17.70
C GLN A 207 7.27 -20.95 -17.88
N ASN A 208 6.48 -20.94 -16.79
CA ASN A 208 5.03 -20.75 -16.81
C ASN A 208 4.60 -19.46 -16.08
N TRP A 209 5.48 -18.46 -16.00
CA TRP A 209 5.25 -17.30 -15.15
C TRP A 209 3.98 -16.52 -15.54
N LYS A 210 3.63 -16.48 -16.83
CA LYS A 210 2.45 -15.76 -17.32
C LYS A 210 1.18 -16.40 -16.81
N GLU A 211 1.06 -17.72 -17.00
CA GLU A 211 -0.08 -18.52 -16.58
C GLU A 211 -0.24 -18.48 -15.07
N VAL A 212 0.88 -18.58 -14.33
CA VAL A 212 0.87 -18.46 -12.87
C VAL A 212 0.39 -17.09 -12.42
N LEU A 213 0.85 -15.99 -13.05
CA LEU A 213 0.40 -14.66 -12.71
C LEU A 213 -1.08 -14.43 -13.05
N GLU A 214 -1.55 -14.87 -14.21
CA GLU A 214 -2.96 -14.73 -14.60
C GLU A 214 -3.88 -15.51 -13.65
N GLU A 215 -3.53 -16.74 -13.30
CA GLU A 215 -4.30 -17.56 -12.38
C GLU A 215 -4.34 -16.96 -10.96
N MET A 216 -3.23 -16.38 -10.49
CA MET A 216 -3.13 -15.77 -9.15
C MET A 216 -3.58 -14.30 -9.12
N LYS A 217 -3.89 -13.71 -10.27
CA LYS A 217 -4.09 -12.26 -10.45
C LYS A 217 -5.16 -11.70 -9.53
N HIS A 218 -6.33 -12.32 -9.52
CA HIS A 218 -7.45 -11.88 -8.69
C HIS A 218 -7.10 -11.85 -7.20
N THR A 219 -6.52 -12.94 -6.69
CA THR A 219 -6.11 -13.03 -5.28
C THR A 219 -4.99 -12.06 -4.94
N ALA A 220 -4.02 -11.85 -5.84
CA ALA A 220 -2.95 -10.87 -5.67
C ALA A 220 -3.50 -9.44 -5.62
N SER A 221 -4.37 -9.08 -6.57
CA SER A 221 -5.06 -7.80 -6.63
C SER A 221 -5.85 -7.51 -5.36
N ALA A 222 -6.60 -8.51 -4.85
CA ALA A 222 -7.37 -8.36 -3.61
C ALA A 222 -6.45 -8.15 -2.39
N ALA A 223 -5.34 -8.88 -2.29
CA ALA A 223 -4.38 -8.73 -1.21
C ALA A 223 -3.69 -7.36 -1.23
N ILE A 224 -3.28 -6.89 -2.41
CA ILE A 224 -2.68 -5.56 -2.61
C ILE A 224 -3.71 -4.47 -2.28
N GLY A 225 -4.94 -4.58 -2.79
CA GLY A 225 -6.01 -3.62 -2.53
C GLY A 225 -6.32 -3.49 -1.03
N LYS A 226 -6.38 -4.62 -0.30
CA LYS A 226 -6.56 -4.62 1.16
C LYS A 226 -5.42 -3.89 1.88
N PHE A 227 -4.18 -4.17 1.49
CA PHE A 227 -3.00 -3.53 2.07
C PHE A 227 -2.97 -2.01 1.79
N VAL A 228 -3.22 -1.60 0.55
CA VAL A 228 -3.31 -0.19 0.15
C VAL A 228 -4.43 0.53 0.91
N LYS A 229 -5.61 -0.08 1.00
CA LYS A 229 -6.74 0.46 1.77
C LYS A 229 -6.37 0.70 3.23
N GLN A 230 -5.64 -0.23 3.85
CA GLN A 230 -5.23 -0.12 5.25
C GLN A 230 -4.30 1.09 5.42
N ILE A 231 -3.23 1.19 4.62
CA ILE A 231 -2.27 2.30 4.71
C ILE A 231 -2.94 3.65 4.47
N ILE A 232 -3.75 3.76 3.41
CA ILE A 232 -4.38 5.03 3.06
C ILE A 232 -5.36 5.47 4.14
N ASN A 233 -6.13 4.56 4.72
CA ASN A 233 -7.04 4.90 5.81
C ASN A 233 -6.28 5.31 7.09
N THR A 234 -5.14 4.71 7.39
CA THR A 234 -4.31 5.13 8.53
C THR A 234 -3.91 6.60 8.40
N ALA A 235 -3.64 7.08 7.18
CA ALA A 235 -3.29 8.47 6.92
C ALA A 235 -4.52 9.40 6.84
N LEU A 236 -5.51 9.08 6.00
CA LEU A 236 -6.65 9.96 5.73
C LEU A 236 -7.56 10.18 6.94
N LEU A 237 -7.55 9.28 7.92
CA LEU A 237 -8.28 9.46 9.19
C LEU A 237 -7.52 10.32 10.21
N LYS A 238 -6.27 10.70 9.93
CA LYS A 238 -5.47 11.63 10.73
C LYS A 238 -5.39 13.03 10.11
N VAL A 239 -5.60 13.13 8.79
CA VAL A 239 -5.53 14.39 8.04
C VAL A 239 -6.94 14.89 7.73
N PRO A 240 -7.41 16.00 8.34
CA PRO A 240 -8.70 16.59 8.02
C PRO A 240 -8.87 16.87 6.52
N LEU A 241 -10.08 16.66 6.01
CA LEU A 241 -10.41 16.79 4.58
C LEU A 241 -10.04 18.16 4.02
N HIS A 242 -10.35 19.23 4.76
CA HIS A 242 -10.11 20.62 4.32
C HIS A 242 -8.62 20.96 4.12
N LEU A 243 -7.69 20.17 4.64
CA LEU A 243 -6.25 20.42 4.45
C LEU A 243 -5.73 19.99 3.08
N TRP A 244 -6.44 19.09 2.40
CA TRP A 244 -6.01 18.54 1.12
C TRP A 244 -7.07 18.60 0.03
N LEU A 245 -8.32 18.87 0.41
CA LEU A 245 -9.43 19.16 -0.49
C LEU A 245 -10.23 20.36 0.05
N THR A 246 -10.06 21.53 -0.56
CA THR A 246 -10.68 22.80 -0.11
C THR A 246 -11.99 23.07 -0.85
N GLU A 247 -12.97 23.67 -0.17
CA GLU A 247 -14.27 23.99 -0.79
C GLU A 247 -14.18 25.20 -1.73
N ASP A 248 -13.36 26.19 -1.41
CA ASP A 248 -12.83 27.30 -2.25
C ASP A 248 -11.83 28.12 -1.41
#